data_AF-A0A146L0C4-F1
#
_entry.id   AF-A0A146L0C4-F1
#
_cell.length_a   1.000
_cell.length_b   1.000
_cell.length_c   1.000
_cell.angle_alpha   90.00
_cell.angle_beta   90.00
_cell.angle_gamma   90.00
#
_symmetry.space_group_name_H-M   'P 1'
#
loop_
_entity.id
_entity.type
_entity.pdbx_description
1 polymer ?
#
loop_
_entity_poly.entity_id
_entity_poly.type
_entity_poly.pdbx_seq_one_letter_code
_entity_poly.pdbx_strand_id
1 'polypeptide(L)'
;DIFLQYGEIFSDEERKVDAPKKDDRKSDSEQFKPEIVWKNIFLFVILHTGGFWGIWRILTLQNHWLTIVWSLAVSVIGAEGVMVGSHRFFSHKCFKGNDWFKLLAILTQTIAGQNCIYIWARDHRLHHKYSDTDADPHNSKRGFFFCHMGWLLQKKHPMVKLMGKNIDMSDLEAEPLVMFQKKYYYLLYTVLAFGIPVVVPIYFWGESYSNAILIPYFARYMMTLHGTWTVNSIAHFYGYRPYSKDIVPVESEFVAFITSGEGWHNYHHSFPWDYRAGEFGKKWNFSSRVVDWFASIGWTYDLKCATPEMVKYRITKRGDGSHPSCQRDENSAIDDLTIKPKMEGLGEERRYTKFGEDDSEDIYGDKVSSEGFTLLKRARA
;
A
#
# COMPACT_ATOMS: atom_id res chain seq x y z
N ASP A 1 -17.53 -14.23 6.37
CA ASP A 1 -16.42 -13.33 6.02
C ASP A 1 -16.26 -12.29 7.13
N ILE A 2 -15.04 -12.12 7.65
CA ILE A 2 -14.67 -11.12 8.67
C ILE A 2 -15.00 -9.69 8.20
N PHE A 3 -15.09 -9.52 6.88
CA PHE A 3 -15.38 -8.27 6.22
C PHE A 3 -16.87 -7.97 6.00
N LEU A 4 -17.78 -8.90 6.36
CA LEU A 4 -19.25 -8.75 6.20
C LEU A 4 -19.79 -7.41 6.70
N GLN A 5 -19.21 -6.87 7.78
CA GLN A 5 -19.73 -5.66 8.41
C GLN A 5 -18.96 -4.38 8.05
N TYR A 6 -17.87 -4.46 7.27
CA TYR A 6 -17.23 -3.25 6.73
C TYR A 6 -18.00 -2.68 5.53
N GLY A 7 -18.79 -3.52 4.85
CA GLY A 7 -19.72 -3.12 3.79
C GLY A 7 -21.10 -2.66 4.28
N GLU A 8 -21.60 -3.20 5.41
CA GLU A 8 -22.97 -2.95 5.90
C GLU A 8 -23.16 -1.66 6.73
N ILE A 9 -22.16 -0.77 6.80
CA ILE A 9 -22.29 0.53 7.52
C ILE A 9 -22.77 1.68 6.60
N PHE A 10 -23.19 1.36 5.38
CA PHE A 10 -23.70 2.36 4.43
C PHE A 10 -25.15 2.05 4.09
N SER A 11 -26.04 2.21 5.08
CA SER A 11 -27.44 2.54 4.80
C SER A 11 -27.55 4.04 4.64
N ASP A 12 -28.20 4.46 3.56
CA ASP A 12 -28.34 5.82 3.09
C ASP A 12 -28.84 6.80 4.16
N GLU A 13 -28.02 7.82 4.45
CA GLU A 13 -28.52 9.14 4.86
C GLU A 13 -27.60 10.20 4.23
N GLU A 14 -28.09 10.78 3.14
CA GLU A 14 -27.50 11.97 2.49
C GLU A 14 -27.58 13.16 3.44
N ARG A 15 -26.46 13.45 4.11
CA ARG A 15 -26.20 14.79 4.63
C ARG A 15 -24.79 15.19 4.24
N LYS A 16 -24.70 16.14 3.29
CA LYS A 16 -23.47 16.90 3.03
C LYS A 16 -23.09 17.61 4.33
N VAL A 17 -21.89 17.32 4.84
CA VAL A 17 -21.32 18.02 5.99
C VAL A 17 -20.34 19.04 5.43
N ASP A 18 -20.52 20.31 5.77
CA ASP A 18 -19.65 21.40 5.34
C ASP A 18 -18.20 21.18 5.77
N ALA A 19 -17.26 21.75 5.01
CA ALA A 19 -15.83 21.59 5.23
C ALA A 19 -15.40 22.07 6.64
N PRO A 20 -14.59 21.30 7.37
CA PRO A 20 -14.12 21.67 8.70
C PRO A 20 -13.21 22.91 8.64
N LYS A 21 -13.32 23.78 9.65
CA LYS A 21 -12.41 24.93 9.81
C LYS A 21 -11.03 24.41 10.25
N LYS A 22 -9.98 25.21 10.00
CA LYS A 22 -8.54 24.89 10.10
C LYS A 22 -8.05 24.32 11.46
N ASP A 23 -8.93 24.17 12.45
CA ASP A 23 -8.67 23.76 13.83
C ASP A 23 -9.37 22.45 14.28
N ASP A 24 -10.06 21.73 13.39
CA ASP A 24 -10.74 20.47 13.75
C ASP A 24 -9.79 19.25 13.87
N ARG A 25 -8.49 19.49 14.05
CA ARG A 25 -7.46 18.44 14.22
C ARG A 25 -7.36 17.90 15.64
N LYS A 26 -8.11 18.46 16.58
CA LYS A 26 -8.27 17.95 17.94
C LYS A 26 -9.75 18.09 18.30
N SER A 27 -10.52 17.00 18.22
CA SER A 27 -11.82 16.99 18.88
C SER A 27 -11.58 17.05 20.39
N ASP A 28 -12.29 17.93 21.08
CA ASP A 28 -12.35 17.94 22.53
C ASP A 28 -12.58 16.52 23.06
N SER A 29 -11.72 16.12 23.98
CA SER A 29 -11.43 14.74 24.36
C SER A 29 -12.53 14.11 25.21
N GLU A 30 -13.65 13.72 24.60
CA GLU A 30 -14.28 12.47 25.04
C GLU A 30 -13.36 11.34 24.58
N GLN A 31 -12.68 10.70 25.54
CA GLN A 31 -11.79 9.58 25.28
C GLN A 31 -12.55 8.50 24.50
N PHE A 32 -12.27 8.36 23.21
CA PHE A 32 -12.94 7.38 22.35
C PHE A 32 -12.84 6.00 22.98
N LYS A 33 -14.00 5.42 23.33
CA LYS A 33 -14.08 4.06 23.85
C LYS A 33 -14.31 3.11 22.68
N PRO A 34 -13.32 2.27 22.34
CA PRO A 34 -13.46 1.36 21.21
C PRO A 34 -14.50 0.28 21.51
N GLU A 35 -15.46 0.12 20.61
CA GLU A 35 -16.44 -0.97 20.69
C GLU A 35 -15.89 -2.20 19.97
N ILE A 36 -15.78 -3.31 20.71
CA ILE A 36 -15.21 -4.56 20.23
C ILE A 36 -16.20 -5.30 19.31
N VAL A 37 -15.68 -5.80 18.18
CA VAL A 37 -16.44 -6.63 17.23
C VAL A 37 -16.11 -8.10 17.49
N TRP A 38 -16.83 -8.71 18.44
CA TRP A 38 -16.59 -10.09 18.90
C TRP A 38 -16.63 -11.14 17.79
N LYS A 39 -17.48 -10.94 16.78
CA LYS A 39 -17.54 -11.78 15.58
C LYS A 39 -16.18 -11.85 14.88
N ASN A 40 -15.50 -10.72 14.74
CA ASN A 40 -14.21 -10.65 14.07
C ASN A 40 -13.14 -11.36 14.92
N ILE A 41 -13.15 -11.14 16.23
CA ILE A 41 -12.26 -11.86 17.16
C ILE A 41 -12.43 -13.38 17.00
N PHE A 42 -13.67 -13.88 17.07
CA PHE A 42 -13.95 -15.31 16.95
C PHE A 42 -13.44 -15.88 15.62
N LEU A 43 -13.69 -15.19 14.51
CA LEU A 43 -13.22 -15.61 13.18
C LEU A 43 -11.69 -15.56 13.05
N PHE A 44 -11.04 -14.55 13.65
CA PHE A 44 -9.58 -14.51 13.69
C PHE A 44 -9.01 -15.63 14.57
N VAL A 45 -9.63 -15.97 15.69
CA VAL A 45 -9.20 -17.12 16.50
C VAL A 45 -9.26 -18.39 15.65
N ILE A 46 -10.36 -18.64 14.93
CA ILE A 46 -10.46 -19.79 14.01
C ILE A 46 -9.36 -19.74 12.94
N LEU A 47 -9.15 -18.58 12.30
CA LEU A 47 -8.15 -18.40 11.26
C LEU A 47 -6.75 -18.74 11.78
N HIS A 48 -6.37 -18.20 12.95
CA HIS A 48 -5.04 -18.40 13.51
C HIS A 48 -4.86 -19.82 14.04
N THR A 49 -5.84 -20.41 14.70
CA THR A 49 -5.77 -21.81 15.15
C THR A 49 -5.60 -22.75 13.95
N GLY A 50 -6.42 -22.59 12.90
CA GLY A 50 -6.28 -23.37 11.67
C GLY A 50 -4.95 -23.10 10.96
N GLY A 51 -4.49 -21.86 10.94
CA GLY A 51 -3.25 -21.45 10.29
C GLY A 51 -2.02 -22.03 10.99
N PHE A 52 -1.93 -21.94 12.31
CA PHE A 52 -0.87 -22.58 13.09
C PHE A 52 -0.89 -24.10 12.95
N TRP A 53 -2.07 -24.71 12.90
CA TRP A 53 -2.16 -26.14 12.65
C TRP A 53 -1.67 -26.50 11.24
N GLY A 54 -2.05 -25.73 10.21
CA GLY A 54 -1.53 -25.91 8.86
C GLY A 54 -0.01 -25.78 8.79
N ILE A 55 0.57 -24.76 9.45
CA ILE A 55 2.03 -24.60 9.55
C ILE A 55 2.66 -25.81 10.25
N TRP A 56 2.07 -26.32 11.33
CA TRP A 56 2.57 -27.51 12.01
C TRP A 56 2.56 -28.75 11.08
N ARG A 57 1.52 -28.91 10.24
CA ARG A 57 1.47 -30.00 9.23
C ARG A 57 2.61 -29.87 8.22
N ILE A 58 2.91 -28.64 7.78
CA ILE A 58 4.05 -28.34 6.88
C ILE A 58 5.38 -28.70 7.54
N LEU A 59 5.62 -28.21 8.76
CA LEU A 59 6.89 -28.40 9.46
C LEU A 59 7.15 -29.84 9.86
N THR A 60 6.10 -30.64 10.07
CA THR A 60 6.19 -32.07 10.37
C THR A 60 6.08 -32.96 9.13
N LEU A 61 6.09 -32.36 7.93
CA LEU A 61 6.04 -33.06 6.64
C LEU A 61 4.84 -34.01 6.49
N GLN A 62 3.71 -33.67 7.13
CA GLN A 62 2.47 -34.46 7.09
C GLN A 62 1.58 -34.07 5.91
N ASN A 63 2.16 -33.62 4.80
CA ASN A 63 1.47 -33.13 3.61
C ASN A 63 2.27 -33.43 2.35
N HIS A 64 1.61 -33.34 1.20
CA HIS A 64 2.29 -33.42 -0.08
C HIS A 64 3.08 -32.14 -0.33
N TRP A 65 4.32 -32.24 -0.82
CA TRP A 65 5.17 -31.07 -1.06
C TRP A 65 4.59 -30.13 -2.13
N LEU A 66 3.85 -30.69 -3.12
CA LEU A 66 3.11 -29.90 -4.10
C LEU A 66 2.06 -28.98 -3.47
N THR A 67 1.47 -29.36 -2.32
CA THR A 67 0.54 -28.50 -1.58
C THR A 67 1.22 -27.24 -1.05
N ILE A 68 2.50 -27.33 -0.66
CA ILE A 68 3.30 -26.16 -0.23
C ILE A 68 3.55 -25.26 -1.43
N VAL A 69 4.05 -25.81 -2.54
CA VAL A 69 4.34 -25.05 -3.76
C VAL A 69 3.09 -24.35 -4.29
N TRP A 70 1.96 -25.07 -4.32
CA TRP A 70 0.66 -24.52 -4.69
C TRP A 70 0.24 -23.36 -3.76
N SER A 71 0.36 -23.55 -2.44
CA SER A 71 0.00 -22.51 -1.47
C SER A 71 0.85 -21.26 -1.62
N LEU A 72 2.16 -21.42 -1.86
CA LEU A 72 3.09 -20.32 -2.12
C LEU A 72 2.74 -19.59 -3.42
N ALA A 73 2.43 -20.32 -4.49
CA ALA A 73 2.01 -19.72 -5.76
C ALA A 73 0.72 -18.89 -5.59
N VAL A 74 -0.30 -19.45 -4.92
CA VAL A 74 -1.56 -18.74 -4.63
C VAL A 74 -1.31 -17.53 -3.72
N SER A 75 -0.40 -17.63 -2.74
CA SER A 75 0.02 -16.49 -1.90
C SER A 75 0.61 -15.37 -2.72
N VAL A 76 1.59 -15.65 -3.59
CA VAL A 76 2.25 -14.63 -4.41
C VAL A 76 1.26 -13.98 -5.36
N ILE A 77 0.41 -14.78 -6.02
CA ILE A 77 -0.63 -14.27 -6.92
C ILE A 77 -1.58 -13.33 -6.16
N GLY A 78 -2.04 -13.73 -4.96
CA GLY A 78 -2.89 -12.88 -4.13
C GLY A 78 -2.19 -11.61 -3.66
N ALA A 79 -0.95 -11.73 -3.19
CA ALA A 79 -0.14 -10.61 -2.72
C ALA A 79 0.05 -9.54 -3.81
N GLU A 80 0.43 -9.94 -5.03
CA GLU A 80 0.57 -9.03 -6.16
C GLU A 80 -0.78 -8.40 -6.58
N GLY A 81 -1.90 -9.11 -6.40
CA GLY A 81 -3.24 -8.53 -6.58
C GLY A 81 -3.53 -7.36 -5.63
N VAL A 82 -2.96 -7.37 -4.42
CA VAL A 82 -3.02 -6.24 -3.49
C VAL A 82 -2.02 -5.15 -3.89
N MET A 83 -0.74 -5.49 -4.05
CA MET A 83 0.36 -4.54 -4.27
C MET A 83 0.28 -3.83 -5.63
N VAL A 84 0.13 -4.61 -6.71
CA VAL A 84 0.04 -4.08 -8.06
C VAL A 84 -1.39 -3.60 -8.36
N GLY A 85 -2.39 -4.39 -7.95
CA GLY A 85 -3.80 -4.12 -8.25
C GLY A 85 -4.43 -3.07 -7.33
N SER A 86 -4.75 -3.43 -6.09
CA SER A 86 -5.46 -2.51 -5.18
C SER A 86 -4.67 -1.25 -4.89
N HIS A 87 -3.37 -1.40 -4.63
CA HIS A 87 -2.51 -0.35 -4.12
C HIS A 87 -2.03 0.59 -5.22
N ARG A 88 -1.09 0.15 -6.07
CA ARG A 88 -0.48 1.01 -7.09
C ARG A 88 -1.46 1.41 -8.21
N PHE A 89 -2.30 0.48 -8.66
CA PHE A 89 -3.21 0.74 -9.77
C PHE A 89 -4.51 1.44 -9.34
N PHE A 90 -5.36 0.80 -8.53
CA PHE A 90 -6.69 1.34 -8.20
C PHE A 90 -6.66 2.44 -7.14
N SER A 91 -5.76 2.40 -6.16
CA SER A 91 -5.73 3.43 -5.10
C SER A 91 -4.98 4.68 -5.56
N HIS A 92 -3.77 4.51 -6.09
CA HIS A 92 -2.84 5.61 -6.40
C HIS A 92 -2.79 6.03 -7.87
N LYS A 93 -3.41 5.26 -8.78
CA LYS A 93 -3.42 5.57 -10.22
C LYS A 93 -2.00 5.81 -10.76
N CYS A 94 -1.04 4.99 -10.33
CA CYS A 94 0.37 5.16 -10.69
C CYS A 94 0.66 4.87 -12.18
N PHE A 95 -0.23 4.14 -12.84
CA PHE A 95 -0.16 3.79 -14.25
C PHE A 95 -1.57 3.48 -14.78
N LYS A 96 -1.70 3.35 -16.11
CA LYS A 96 -2.93 2.91 -16.79
C LYS A 96 -2.82 1.46 -17.22
N GLY A 97 -3.96 0.79 -17.35
CA GLY A 97 -4.05 -0.62 -17.73
C GLY A 97 -5.25 -0.87 -18.63
N ASN A 98 -5.10 -1.81 -19.56
CA ASN A 98 -6.20 -2.27 -20.40
C ASN A 98 -7.16 -3.18 -19.61
N ASP A 99 -8.29 -3.57 -20.22
CA ASP A 99 -9.32 -4.33 -19.53
C ASP A 99 -8.88 -5.75 -19.11
N TRP A 100 -7.93 -6.35 -19.82
CA TRP A 100 -7.34 -7.64 -19.44
C TRP A 100 -6.54 -7.54 -18.14
N PHE A 101 -5.73 -6.49 -18.01
CA PHE A 101 -5.00 -6.22 -16.78
C PHE A 101 -5.95 -5.95 -15.62
N LYS A 102 -6.98 -5.11 -15.83
CA LYS A 102 -7.99 -4.80 -14.81
C LYS A 102 -8.71 -6.07 -14.32
N LEU A 103 -9.13 -6.92 -15.25
CA LEU A 103 -9.77 -8.19 -14.93
C LEU A 103 -8.84 -9.08 -14.10
N LEU A 104 -7.58 -9.22 -14.53
CA LEU A 104 -6.59 -10.00 -13.79
C LEU A 104 -6.37 -9.44 -12.38
N ALA A 105 -6.18 -8.13 -12.25
CA ALA A 105 -6.00 -7.46 -10.96
C ALA A 105 -7.18 -7.72 -10.01
N ILE A 106 -8.41 -7.70 -10.51
CA ILE A 106 -9.61 -8.01 -9.72
C ILE A 106 -9.63 -9.47 -9.27
N LEU A 107 -9.31 -10.41 -10.16
CA LEU A 107 -9.30 -11.84 -9.84
C LEU A 107 -8.23 -12.15 -8.79
N THR A 108 -7.01 -11.66 -8.97
CA THR A 108 -5.89 -11.90 -8.06
C THR A 108 -6.06 -11.20 -6.72
N GLN A 109 -6.60 -9.98 -6.71
CA GLN A 109 -6.96 -9.29 -5.46
C GLN A 109 -8.01 -10.06 -4.67
N THR A 110 -8.99 -10.66 -5.35
CA THR A 110 -10.02 -11.46 -4.68
C THR A 110 -9.42 -12.68 -3.97
N ILE A 111 -8.38 -13.30 -4.54
CA ILE A 111 -7.63 -14.42 -3.91
C ILE A 111 -6.96 -13.98 -2.60
N ALA A 112 -6.53 -12.71 -2.52
CA ALA A 112 -5.88 -12.14 -1.35
C ALA A 112 -6.82 -12.01 -0.15
N GLY A 113 -8.13 -11.82 -0.40
CA GLY A 113 -9.14 -11.83 0.65
C GLY A 113 -9.11 -10.62 1.58
N GLN A 114 -8.78 -9.42 1.10
CA GLN A 114 -8.63 -8.22 1.94
C GLN A 114 -9.72 -7.16 1.67
N ASN A 115 -11.00 -7.55 1.72
CA ASN A 115 -12.14 -6.81 1.14
C ASN A 115 -12.08 -6.65 -0.38
N CYS A 116 -13.17 -6.20 -0.99
CA CYS A 116 -13.17 -5.77 -2.39
C CYS A 116 -12.33 -4.50 -2.59
N ILE A 117 -11.84 -4.32 -3.81
CA ILE A 117 -10.97 -3.19 -4.21
C ILE A 117 -11.58 -1.84 -3.82
N TYR A 118 -12.89 -1.66 -3.98
CA TYR A 118 -13.57 -0.42 -3.63
C TYR A 118 -13.37 -0.02 -2.15
N ILE A 119 -13.56 -0.98 -1.23
CA ILE A 119 -13.42 -0.73 0.22
C ILE A 119 -11.94 -0.55 0.57
N TRP A 120 -11.07 -1.41 0.01
CA TRP A 120 -9.63 -1.36 0.26
C TRP A 120 -9.05 0.00 -0.18
N ALA A 121 -9.36 0.42 -1.40
CA ALA A 121 -8.86 1.67 -1.97
C ALA A 121 -9.38 2.90 -1.22
N ARG A 122 -10.65 2.91 -0.80
CA ARG A 122 -11.18 4.00 0.04
C ARG A 122 -10.38 4.14 1.34
N ASP A 123 -10.20 3.02 2.05
CA ASP A 123 -9.50 3.01 3.34
C ASP A 123 -8.02 3.39 3.17
N HIS A 124 -7.39 2.95 2.07
CA HIS A 124 -6.00 3.26 1.77
C HIS A 124 -5.79 4.73 1.33
N ARG A 125 -6.67 5.27 0.49
CA ARG A 125 -6.70 6.70 0.14
C ARG A 125 -6.87 7.58 1.38
N LEU A 126 -7.77 7.17 2.29
CA LEU A 126 -7.98 7.84 3.56
C LEU A 126 -6.74 7.78 4.46
N HIS A 127 -6.10 6.62 4.54
CA HIS A 127 -4.83 6.43 5.25
C HIS A 127 -3.75 7.38 4.74
N HIS A 128 -3.54 7.49 3.43
CA HIS A 128 -2.57 8.45 2.89
C HIS A 128 -2.90 9.91 3.21
N LYS A 129 -4.19 10.29 3.14
CA LYS A 129 -4.63 11.67 3.38
C LYS A 129 -4.52 12.09 4.84
N TYR A 130 -4.76 11.18 5.77
CA TYR A 130 -4.85 11.46 7.21
C TYR A 130 -3.96 10.54 8.06
N SER A 131 -2.85 10.08 7.51
CA SER A 131 -1.93 9.12 8.13
C SER A 131 -1.62 9.48 9.57
N ASP A 132 -1.71 8.49 10.46
CA ASP A 132 -1.35 8.63 11.87
C ASP A 132 -2.18 9.71 12.62
N THR A 133 -3.45 9.86 12.22
CA THR A 133 -4.48 10.63 12.93
C THR A 133 -5.69 9.74 13.27
N ASP A 134 -6.68 10.24 14.00
CA ASP A 134 -7.88 9.46 14.29
C ASP A 134 -8.79 9.18 13.07
N ALA A 135 -8.51 9.82 11.93
CA ALA A 135 -9.15 9.52 10.65
C ALA A 135 -8.44 8.41 9.86
N ASP A 136 -7.24 8.00 10.28
CA ASP A 136 -6.52 6.85 9.71
C ASP A 136 -7.12 5.53 10.25
N PRO A 137 -7.63 4.63 9.37
CA PRO A 137 -8.19 3.35 9.78
C PRO A 137 -7.24 2.50 10.65
N HIS A 138 -5.93 2.60 10.43
CA HIS A 138 -4.90 1.81 11.11
C HIS A 138 -3.83 2.71 11.74
N ASN A 139 -4.25 3.87 12.28
CA ASN A 139 -3.41 4.84 13.00
C ASN A 139 -2.33 4.19 13.89
N SER A 140 -1.07 4.30 13.48
CA SER A 140 0.08 3.68 14.16
C SER A 140 0.31 4.24 15.57
N LYS A 141 -0.13 5.48 15.85
CA LYS A 141 -0.02 6.12 17.18
C LYS A 141 -0.86 5.43 18.26
N ARG A 142 -1.81 4.58 17.87
CA ARG A 142 -2.59 3.73 18.80
C ARG A 142 -1.86 2.44 19.19
N GLY A 143 -0.61 2.29 18.76
CA GLY A 143 0.29 1.21 19.13
C GLY A 143 0.37 0.10 18.08
N PHE A 144 1.42 -0.72 18.20
CA PHE A 144 1.77 -1.76 17.24
C PHE A 144 0.63 -2.76 17.01
N PHE A 145 0.03 -3.28 18.08
CA PHE A 145 -1.06 -4.26 17.95
C PHE A 145 -2.26 -3.69 17.19
N PHE A 146 -2.60 -2.42 17.44
CA PHE A 146 -3.73 -1.77 16.79
C PHE A 146 -3.52 -1.67 15.27
N CYS A 147 -2.40 -1.09 14.82
CA CYS A 147 -2.13 -0.91 13.40
C CYS A 147 -1.85 -2.23 12.66
N HIS A 148 -1.32 -3.25 13.36
CA HIS A 148 -1.11 -4.57 12.77
C HIS A 148 -2.44 -5.31 12.54
N MET A 149 -3.25 -5.51 13.59
CA MET A 149 -4.51 -6.28 13.45
C MET A 149 -5.67 -5.78 14.32
N GLY A 150 -5.38 -5.06 15.40
CA GLY A 150 -6.38 -4.64 16.38
C GLY A 150 -7.43 -3.68 15.84
N TRP A 151 -7.12 -2.94 14.76
CA TRP A 151 -8.08 -2.11 14.04
C TRP A 151 -9.21 -2.91 13.40
N LEU A 152 -8.97 -4.18 13.06
CA LEU A 152 -9.97 -5.10 12.51
C LEU A 152 -10.88 -5.71 13.59
N LEU A 153 -10.53 -5.59 14.87
CA LEU A 153 -11.22 -6.23 15.99
C LEU A 153 -12.25 -5.31 16.68
N GLN A 154 -12.39 -4.07 16.20
CA GLN A 154 -13.23 -3.05 16.81
C GLN A 154 -13.90 -2.20 15.73
N LYS A 155 -14.93 -1.45 16.11
CA LYS A 155 -15.52 -0.45 15.21
C LYS A 155 -14.51 0.67 14.93
N LYS A 156 -14.49 1.13 13.67
CA LYS A 156 -13.68 2.28 13.25
C LYS A 156 -14.01 3.52 14.08
N HIS A 157 -13.00 4.34 14.34
CA HIS A 157 -13.17 5.65 14.96
C HIS A 157 -14.15 6.51 14.14
N PRO A 158 -15.02 7.33 14.76
CA PRO A 158 -15.98 8.17 14.03
C PRO A 158 -15.35 9.05 12.95
N MET A 159 -14.14 9.57 13.21
CA MET A 159 -13.40 10.39 12.24
C MET A 159 -13.04 9.63 10.95
N VAL A 160 -12.83 8.30 11.01
CA VAL A 160 -12.60 7.49 9.81
C VAL A 160 -13.83 7.51 8.90
N LYS A 161 -15.04 7.47 9.47
CA LYS A 161 -16.28 7.57 8.71
C LYS A 161 -16.52 8.99 8.20
N LEU A 162 -16.31 9.99 9.05
CA LEU A 162 -16.54 11.39 8.71
C LEU A 162 -15.62 11.84 7.58
N MET A 163 -14.31 11.65 7.74
CA MET A 163 -13.32 12.05 6.74
C MET A 163 -13.31 11.12 5.52
N GLY A 164 -13.76 9.87 5.68
CA GLY A 164 -13.98 8.92 4.60
C GLY A 164 -14.97 9.41 3.53
N LYS A 165 -15.94 10.25 3.90
CA LYS A 165 -16.87 10.87 2.95
C LYS A 165 -16.19 11.88 2.00
N ASN A 166 -15.02 12.39 2.38
CA ASN A 166 -14.25 13.38 1.61
C ASN A 166 -13.21 12.73 0.69
N ILE A 167 -13.23 11.40 0.57
CA ILE A 167 -12.38 10.67 -0.36
C ILE A 167 -13.15 10.52 -1.67
N ASP A 168 -12.60 11.07 -2.75
CA ASP A 168 -13.13 10.85 -4.09
C ASP A 168 -12.98 9.38 -4.46
N MET A 169 -14.10 8.76 -4.83
CA MET A 169 -14.23 7.36 -5.25
C MET A 169 -14.86 7.25 -6.65
N SER A 170 -15.15 8.37 -7.32
CA SER A 170 -15.90 8.43 -8.58
C SER A 170 -15.25 7.62 -9.69
N ASP A 171 -13.91 7.53 -9.71
CA ASP A 171 -13.17 6.71 -10.66
C ASP A 171 -13.41 5.20 -10.49
N LEU A 172 -13.58 4.73 -9.25
CA LEU A 172 -13.87 3.32 -8.97
C LEU A 172 -15.35 3.00 -9.15
N GLU A 173 -16.23 3.97 -8.90
CA GLU A 173 -17.66 3.86 -9.18
C GLU A 173 -17.94 3.77 -10.68
N ALA A 174 -17.17 4.50 -11.49
CA ALA A 174 -17.25 4.47 -12.94
C ALA A 174 -16.62 3.22 -13.58
N GLU A 175 -15.84 2.43 -12.83
CA GLU A 175 -15.18 1.21 -13.33
C GLU A 175 -16.07 -0.04 -13.13
N PRO A 176 -16.70 -0.57 -14.19
CA PRO A 176 -17.71 -1.62 -14.06
C PRO A 176 -17.16 -2.91 -13.46
N LEU A 177 -15.89 -3.26 -13.71
CA LEU A 177 -15.31 -4.49 -13.18
C LEU A 177 -15.10 -4.39 -11.66
N VAL A 178 -14.71 -3.23 -11.14
CA VAL A 178 -14.58 -2.99 -9.69
C VAL A 178 -15.95 -3.08 -9.02
N MET A 179 -16.97 -2.48 -9.63
CA MET A 179 -18.33 -2.54 -9.11
C MET A 179 -18.95 -3.94 -9.20
N PHE A 180 -18.63 -4.70 -10.24
CA PHE A 180 -18.95 -6.13 -10.34
C PHE A 180 -18.32 -6.92 -9.20
N GLN A 181 -17.01 -6.73 -8.97
CA GLN A 181 -16.31 -7.37 -7.85
C GLN A 181 -16.96 -7.02 -6.52
N LYS A 182 -17.23 -5.74 -6.27
CA LYS A 182 -17.89 -5.28 -5.04
C LYS A 182 -19.24 -5.96 -4.83
N LYS A 183 -20.06 -6.09 -5.87
CA LYS A 183 -21.39 -6.72 -5.80
C LYS A 183 -21.33 -8.22 -5.51
N TYR A 184 -20.39 -8.93 -6.12
CA TYR A 184 -20.30 -10.40 -6.03
C TYR A 184 -19.11 -10.88 -5.20
N TYR A 185 -18.51 -10.01 -4.38
CA TYR A 185 -17.23 -10.26 -3.71
C TYR A 185 -17.22 -11.57 -2.95
N TYR A 186 -18.26 -11.86 -2.15
CA TYR A 186 -18.31 -13.09 -1.35
C TYR A 186 -18.36 -14.34 -2.21
N LEU A 187 -19.13 -14.34 -3.30
CA LEU A 187 -19.18 -15.47 -4.23
C LEU A 187 -17.82 -15.67 -4.90
N LEU A 188 -17.22 -14.58 -5.41
CA LEU A 188 -15.90 -14.63 -6.05
C LEU A 188 -14.82 -15.07 -5.07
N TYR A 189 -14.83 -14.57 -3.83
CA TYR A 189 -13.92 -14.97 -2.76
C TYR A 189 -14.07 -16.46 -2.41
N THR A 190 -15.31 -16.93 -2.23
CA THR A 190 -15.56 -18.35 -1.93
C THR A 190 -15.03 -19.26 -3.03
N VAL A 191 -15.14 -18.87 -4.31
CA VAL A 191 -14.62 -19.66 -5.42
C VAL A 191 -13.09 -19.52 -5.55
N LEU A 192 -12.58 -18.29 -5.60
CA LEU A 192 -11.19 -18.02 -5.98
C LEU A 192 -10.20 -18.15 -4.82
N ALA A 193 -10.57 -17.71 -3.61
CA ALA A 193 -9.67 -17.69 -2.46
C ALA A 193 -9.78 -18.94 -1.57
N PHE A 194 -10.94 -19.61 -1.58
CA PHE A 194 -11.21 -20.83 -0.82
C PHE A 194 -11.36 -22.06 -1.73
N GLY A 195 -12.34 -22.07 -2.62
CA GLY A 195 -12.72 -23.25 -3.42
C GLY A 195 -11.59 -23.80 -4.28
N ILE A 196 -11.07 -22.99 -5.20
CA ILE A 196 -9.98 -23.40 -6.10
C ILE A 196 -8.72 -23.80 -5.30
N PRO A 197 -8.22 -22.99 -4.33
CA PRO A 197 -7.03 -23.36 -3.56
C PRO A 197 -7.17 -24.67 -2.79
N VAL A 198 -8.38 -25.01 -2.30
CA VAL A 198 -8.66 -26.25 -1.55
C VAL A 198 -8.87 -27.45 -2.49
N VAL A 199 -9.61 -27.29 -3.59
CA VAL A 199 -9.97 -28.40 -4.48
C VAL A 199 -8.78 -28.89 -5.30
N VAL A 200 -7.91 -27.98 -5.75
CA VAL A 200 -6.77 -28.32 -6.62
C VAL A 200 -5.86 -29.40 -5.98
N PRO A 201 -5.40 -29.26 -4.72
CA PRO A 201 -4.58 -30.29 -4.09
C PRO A 201 -5.25 -31.67 -3.95
N ILE A 202 -6.55 -31.68 -3.66
CA ILE A 202 -7.33 -32.91 -3.49
C ILE A 202 -7.40 -33.65 -4.83
N TYR A 203 -7.73 -32.93 -5.91
CA TYR A 203 -8.00 -33.54 -7.20
C TYR A 203 -6.74 -33.94 -7.97
N PHE A 204 -5.70 -33.09 -7.96
CA PHE A 204 -4.56 -33.27 -8.86
C PHE A 204 -3.42 -34.12 -8.27
N TRP A 205 -3.27 -34.18 -6.95
CA TRP A 205 -2.23 -34.99 -6.30
C TRP A 205 -2.69 -35.70 -5.04
N GLY A 206 -4.01 -35.83 -4.83
CA GLY A 206 -4.58 -36.68 -3.79
C GLY A 206 -4.28 -36.22 -2.35
N GLU A 207 -4.13 -34.91 -2.13
CA GLU A 207 -3.93 -34.37 -0.78
C GLU A 207 -5.14 -34.66 0.12
N SER A 208 -4.89 -34.87 1.41
CA SER A 208 -5.97 -35.07 2.38
C SER A 208 -6.86 -33.82 2.50
N TYR A 209 -8.17 -34.01 2.70
CA TYR A 209 -9.11 -32.90 2.90
C TYR A 209 -8.68 -31.94 4.01
N SER A 210 -8.14 -32.46 5.11
CA SER A 210 -7.64 -31.63 6.21
C SER A 210 -6.46 -30.76 5.80
N ASN A 211 -5.45 -31.32 5.11
CA ASN A 211 -4.30 -30.54 4.66
C ASN A 211 -4.69 -29.53 3.58
N ALA A 212 -5.58 -29.93 2.67
CA ALA A 212 -6.08 -29.07 1.62
C ALA A 212 -6.89 -27.89 2.14
N ILE A 213 -7.45 -27.95 3.35
CA ILE A 213 -8.10 -26.81 4.00
C ILE A 213 -7.10 -26.03 4.87
N LEU A 214 -6.33 -26.73 5.70
CA LEU A 214 -5.43 -26.10 6.67
C LEU A 214 -4.27 -25.36 6.01
N ILE A 215 -3.75 -25.84 4.88
CA ILE A 215 -2.53 -25.30 4.27
C ILE A 215 -2.85 -24.20 3.24
N PRO A 216 -3.46 -24.50 2.08
CA PRO A 216 -3.66 -23.50 1.01
C PRO A 216 -4.77 -22.49 1.32
N TYR A 217 -5.59 -22.71 2.35
CA TYR A 217 -6.52 -21.70 2.84
C TYR A 217 -6.06 -21.11 4.18
N PHE A 218 -6.13 -21.84 5.30
CA PHE A 218 -5.88 -21.24 6.62
C PHE A 218 -4.46 -20.69 6.80
N ALA A 219 -3.43 -21.52 6.64
CA ALA A 219 -2.03 -21.11 6.83
C ALA A 219 -1.62 -20.06 5.81
N ARG A 220 -1.95 -20.29 4.52
CA ARG A 220 -1.72 -19.34 3.43
C ARG A 220 -2.33 -17.97 3.75
N TYR A 221 -3.63 -17.93 4.02
CA TYR A 221 -4.36 -16.68 4.21
C TYR A 221 -3.89 -15.93 5.46
N MET A 222 -3.66 -16.64 6.57
CA MET A 222 -3.09 -16.06 7.79
C MET A 222 -1.73 -15.40 7.51
N MET A 223 -0.83 -16.10 6.82
CA MET A 223 0.50 -15.58 6.50
C MET A 223 0.44 -14.39 5.53
N THR A 224 -0.42 -14.44 4.51
CA THR A 224 -0.62 -13.31 3.60
C THR A 224 -1.12 -12.06 4.34
N LEU A 225 -2.07 -12.22 5.26
CA LEU A 225 -2.59 -11.10 6.06
C LEU A 225 -1.49 -10.48 6.93
N HIS A 226 -0.74 -11.30 7.69
CA HIS A 226 0.35 -10.79 8.52
C HIS A 226 1.44 -10.11 7.68
N GLY A 227 1.75 -10.65 6.50
CA GLY A 227 2.65 -10.01 5.54
C GLY A 227 2.19 -8.59 5.22
N THR A 228 0.95 -8.41 4.77
CA THR A 228 0.42 -7.06 4.48
C THR A 228 0.37 -6.17 5.72
N TRP A 229 -0.04 -6.70 6.87
CA TRP A 229 -0.15 -5.94 8.10
C TRP A 229 1.19 -5.45 8.66
N THR A 230 2.32 -6.04 8.24
CA THR A 230 3.64 -5.49 8.57
C THR A 230 3.90 -4.12 7.94
N VAL A 231 3.26 -3.80 6.82
CA VAL A 231 3.36 -2.46 6.19
C VAL A 231 2.75 -1.43 7.13
N ASN A 232 1.54 -1.69 7.63
CA ASN A 232 0.86 -0.79 8.56
C ASN A 232 1.56 -0.68 9.93
N SER A 233 2.29 -1.73 10.35
CA SER A 233 2.93 -1.78 11.66
C SER A 233 4.44 -1.58 11.62
N ILE A 234 5.22 -2.55 11.15
CA ILE A 234 6.68 -2.48 11.14
C ILE A 234 7.16 -1.26 10.34
N ALA A 235 6.55 -0.98 9.18
CA ALA A 235 6.94 0.17 8.34
C ALA A 235 6.44 1.53 8.85
N HIS A 236 5.85 1.60 10.06
CA HIS A 236 5.62 2.84 10.81
C HIS A 236 6.49 2.96 12.07
N PHE A 237 7.18 1.90 12.49
CA PHE A 237 7.94 1.87 13.75
C PHE A 237 9.45 1.66 13.57
N TYR A 238 9.87 0.77 12.67
CA TYR A 238 11.25 0.26 12.63
C TYR A 238 11.90 0.46 11.26
N GLY A 239 12.68 1.53 11.13
CA GLY A 239 13.36 1.90 9.90
C GLY A 239 13.87 3.34 9.89
N TYR A 240 14.24 3.81 8.71
CA TYR A 240 14.78 5.16 8.48
C TYR A 240 13.81 6.05 7.69
N ARG A 241 14.00 7.37 7.71
CA ARG A 241 13.18 8.36 6.99
C ARG A 241 13.99 9.22 6.01
N PRO A 242 14.65 8.61 5.02
CA PRO A 242 15.57 9.31 4.14
C PRO A 242 14.91 10.37 3.24
N TYR A 243 13.60 10.30 3.00
CA TYR A 243 12.89 11.21 2.10
C TYR A 243 12.07 12.26 2.86
N SER A 244 11.42 11.89 3.95
CA SER A 244 10.71 12.86 4.80
C SER A 244 10.67 12.42 6.25
N LYS A 245 11.35 13.17 7.13
CA LYS A 245 11.35 13.00 8.59
C LYS A 245 10.08 13.50 9.28
N ASP A 246 9.26 14.27 8.55
CA ASP A 246 8.05 14.91 9.06
C ASP A 246 6.83 13.97 9.11
N ILE A 247 6.94 12.79 8.49
CA ILE A 247 5.91 11.74 8.45
C ILE A 247 6.37 10.52 9.25
N VAL A 248 5.43 9.70 9.74
CA VAL A 248 5.74 8.50 10.53
C VAL A 248 6.30 7.33 9.71
N PRO A 249 5.81 7.01 8.49
CA PRO A 249 6.30 5.91 7.66
C PRO A 249 7.82 5.87 7.50
N VAL A 250 8.39 4.66 7.53
CA VAL A 250 9.83 4.40 7.47
C VAL A 250 10.18 3.44 6.34
N GLU A 251 11.41 3.51 5.84
CA GLU A 251 12.01 2.49 4.99
C GLU A 251 12.38 1.27 5.84
N SER A 252 11.85 0.09 5.49
CA SER A 252 12.15 -1.18 6.14
C SER A 252 12.44 -2.26 5.11
N GLU A 253 13.72 -2.65 5.00
CA GLU A 253 14.15 -3.70 4.05
C GLU A 253 13.51 -5.05 4.38
N PHE A 254 13.31 -5.37 5.67
CA PHE A 254 12.61 -6.58 6.09
C PHE A 254 11.18 -6.61 5.55
N VAL A 255 10.43 -5.51 5.70
CA VAL A 255 9.08 -5.40 5.15
C VAL A 255 9.13 -5.51 3.63
N ALA A 256 10.08 -4.84 2.96
CA ALA A 256 10.20 -4.88 1.51
C ALA A 256 10.44 -6.30 0.99
N PHE A 257 11.22 -7.12 1.72
CA PHE A 257 11.44 -8.53 1.39
C PHE A 257 10.15 -9.37 1.49
N ILE A 258 9.40 -9.25 2.59
CA ILE A 258 8.19 -10.07 2.80
C ILE A 258 6.97 -9.57 2.03
N THR A 259 6.99 -8.33 1.55
CA THR A 259 5.88 -7.68 0.83
C THR A 259 6.25 -7.26 -0.60
N SER A 260 7.23 -7.93 -1.22
CA SER A 260 7.59 -7.73 -2.63
C SER A 260 7.89 -6.27 -3.04
N GLY A 261 8.24 -5.40 -2.10
CA GLY A 261 8.58 -4.00 -2.36
C GLY A 261 7.86 -2.96 -1.51
N GLU A 262 6.80 -3.31 -0.78
CA GLU A 262 5.97 -2.33 -0.06
C GLU A 262 6.59 -1.78 1.24
N GLY A 263 7.77 -2.27 1.62
CA GLY A 263 8.52 -1.77 2.78
C GLY A 263 9.30 -0.47 2.55
N TRP A 264 9.36 0.04 1.32
CA TRP A 264 9.93 1.36 1.01
C TRP A 264 8.90 2.47 1.31
N HIS A 265 8.41 2.47 2.54
CA HIS A 265 7.17 3.14 2.91
C HIS A 265 7.34 4.65 3.13
N ASN A 266 8.52 5.11 3.56
CA ASN A 266 8.82 6.55 3.65
C ASN A 266 8.87 7.18 2.25
N TYR A 267 9.47 6.48 1.28
CA TYR A 267 9.44 6.88 -0.12
C TYR A 267 8.02 6.91 -0.63
N HIS A 268 7.28 5.82 -0.43
CA HIS A 268 5.91 5.68 -0.93
C HIS A 268 4.99 6.80 -0.41
N HIS A 269 5.04 7.14 0.88
CA HIS A 269 4.26 8.26 1.41
C HIS A 269 4.76 9.64 0.95
N SER A 270 6.01 9.74 0.49
CA SER A 270 6.54 10.98 -0.10
C SER A 270 6.18 11.13 -1.58
N PHE A 271 6.05 10.02 -2.31
CA PHE A 271 5.74 9.94 -3.73
C PHE A 271 4.66 8.87 -4.01
N PRO A 272 3.42 9.08 -3.53
CA PRO A 272 2.38 8.04 -3.57
C PRO A 272 1.99 7.63 -4.99
N TRP A 273 2.16 8.53 -5.97
CA TRP A 273 1.87 8.29 -7.37
C TRP A 273 2.97 7.50 -8.12
N ASP A 274 4.13 7.21 -7.51
CA ASP A 274 5.23 6.50 -8.20
C ASP A 274 4.88 5.01 -8.29
N TYR A 275 4.88 4.47 -9.52
CA TYR A 275 4.46 3.07 -9.74
C TYR A 275 5.39 2.06 -9.06
N ARG A 276 6.62 2.45 -8.73
CA ARG A 276 7.58 1.57 -8.06
C ARG A 276 7.33 1.50 -6.57
N ALA A 277 6.63 2.47 -5.97
CA ALA A 277 6.48 2.61 -4.51
C ALA A 277 7.83 2.58 -3.76
N GLY A 278 8.92 2.91 -4.44
CA GLY A 278 10.28 2.91 -3.93
C GLY A 278 11.21 3.54 -4.96
N GLU A 279 12.33 4.11 -4.52
CA GLU A 279 13.31 4.69 -5.42
C GLU A 279 13.85 3.67 -6.44
N PHE A 280 14.25 4.15 -7.61
CA PHE A 280 14.86 3.32 -8.65
C PHE A 280 16.03 2.47 -8.11
N GLY A 281 16.05 1.19 -8.46
CA GLY A 281 17.13 0.28 -8.08
C GLY A 281 17.05 -0.28 -6.65
N LYS A 282 16.00 0.05 -5.87
CA LYS A 282 15.76 -0.56 -4.56
C LYS A 282 15.61 -2.08 -4.68
N LYS A 283 16.19 -2.79 -3.71
CA LYS A 283 16.11 -4.26 -3.61
C LYS A 283 14.68 -4.71 -3.32
N TRP A 284 14.41 -5.99 -3.53
CA TRP A 284 13.17 -6.66 -3.13
C TRP A 284 11.87 -6.12 -3.73
N ASN A 285 11.94 -5.16 -4.66
CA ASN A 285 10.78 -4.61 -5.36
C ASN A 285 10.39 -5.50 -6.54
N PHE A 286 9.80 -6.65 -6.24
CA PHE A 286 9.31 -7.58 -7.24
C PHE A 286 8.05 -7.03 -7.92
N SER A 287 7.18 -6.33 -7.18
CA SER A 287 5.93 -5.77 -7.73
C SER A 287 6.17 -4.71 -8.81
N SER A 288 7.23 -3.89 -8.71
CA SER A 288 7.57 -2.98 -9.83
C SER A 288 7.94 -3.73 -11.10
N ARG A 289 8.67 -4.85 -10.97
CA ARG A 289 9.04 -5.71 -12.11
C ARG A 289 7.85 -6.41 -12.72
N VAL A 290 6.84 -6.77 -11.91
CA VAL A 290 5.56 -7.29 -12.41
C VAL A 290 4.87 -6.23 -13.29
N VAL A 291 4.85 -4.96 -12.84
CA VAL A 291 4.30 -3.86 -13.66
C VAL A 291 5.13 -3.65 -14.93
N ASP A 292 6.46 -3.68 -14.85
CA ASP A 292 7.36 -3.56 -16.02
C ASP A 292 7.10 -4.68 -17.04
N TRP A 293 6.87 -5.91 -16.57
CA TRP A 293 6.54 -7.04 -17.43
C TRP A 293 5.21 -6.83 -18.16
N PHE A 294 4.16 -6.40 -17.45
CA PHE A 294 2.89 -6.04 -18.10
C PHE A 294 3.04 -4.88 -19.08
N ALA A 295 3.93 -3.93 -18.81
CA ALA A 295 4.19 -2.82 -19.71
C ALA A 295 4.88 -3.29 -21.00
N SER A 296 5.81 -4.26 -20.87
CA SER A 296 6.53 -4.84 -22.01
C SER A 296 5.62 -5.56 -23.01
N ILE A 297 4.47 -6.07 -22.53
CA ILE A 297 3.43 -6.70 -23.36
C ILE A 297 2.26 -5.76 -23.69
N GLY A 298 2.36 -4.48 -23.34
CA GLY A 298 1.34 -3.46 -23.66
C GLY A 298 0.06 -3.54 -22.82
N TRP A 299 0.07 -4.24 -21.69
CA TRP A 299 -1.09 -4.35 -20.79
C TRP A 299 -1.17 -3.17 -19.83
N THR A 300 -0.02 -2.62 -19.44
CA THR A 300 0.10 -1.39 -18.67
C THR A 300 0.88 -0.33 -19.43
N TYR A 301 0.61 0.94 -19.18
CA TYR A 301 1.22 2.09 -19.86
C TYR A 301 1.09 3.35 -19.00
N ASP A 302 1.72 4.46 -19.41
CA ASP A 302 1.77 5.72 -18.67
C ASP A 302 2.28 5.56 -17.22
N LEU A 303 3.35 4.78 -17.03
CA LEU A 303 3.97 4.52 -15.72
C LEU A 303 4.58 5.82 -15.16
N LYS A 304 4.11 6.27 -14.00
CA LYS A 304 4.57 7.49 -13.33
C LYS A 304 5.79 7.23 -12.45
N CYS A 305 6.82 8.05 -12.62
CA CYS A 305 8.10 7.93 -11.90
C CYS A 305 8.59 9.28 -11.39
N ALA A 306 9.13 9.31 -10.17
CA ALA A 306 9.83 10.46 -9.65
C ALA A 306 11.14 10.62 -10.41
N THR A 307 11.41 11.86 -10.82
CA THR A 307 12.71 12.17 -11.42
C THR A 307 13.78 12.19 -10.33
N PRO A 308 15.05 11.89 -10.67
CA PRO A 308 16.15 11.97 -9.73
C PRO A 308 16.26 13.34 -9.04
N GLU A 309 15.92 14.42 -9.74
CA GLU A 309 15.94 15.79 -9.21
C GLU A 309 14.86 15.98 -8.13
N MET A 310 13.64 15.48 -8.35
CA MET A 310 12.57 15.50 -7.35
C MET A 310 12.97 14.73 -6.09
N VAL A 311 13.54 13.55 -6.27
CA VAL A 311 14.00 12.70 -5.16
C VAL A 311 15.12 13.40 -4.39
N LYS A 312 16.14 13.93 -5.08
CA LYS A 312 17.24 14.69 -4.46
C LYS A 312 16.72 15.91 -3.69
N TYR A 313 15.83 16.69 -4.30
CA TYR A 313 15.22 17.84 -3.63
C TYR A 313 14.52 17.44 -2.33
N ARG A 314 13.71 16.37 -2.36
CA ARG A 314 12.98 15.86 -1.21
C ARG A 314 13.93 15.42 -0.09
N ILE A 315 14.96 14.65 -0.42
CA ILE A 315 16.02 14.22 0.52
C ILE A 315 16.69 15.43 1.16
N THR A 316 17.17 16.39 0.37
CA THR A 316 17.90 17.56 0.89
C THR A 316 17.01 18.44 1.79
N LYS A 317 15.73 18.58 1.48
CA LYS A 317 14.82 19.46 2.21
C LYS A 317 14.20 18.82 3.44
N ARG A 318 13.84 17.54 3.37
CA ARG A 318 13.02 16.86 4.39
C ARG A 318 13.59 15.53 4.88
N GLY A 319 14.65 15.01 4.28
CA GLY A 319 15.28 13.76 4.71
C GLY A 319 15.86 13.86 6.14
N ASP A 320 15.98 12.71 6.80
CA ASP A 320 16.63 12.57 8.10
C ASP A 320 18.17 12.39 8.03
N GLY A 321 18.74 12.44 6.83
CA GLY A 321 20.18 12.25 6.59
C GLY A 321 20.61 10.78 6.41
N SER A 322 19.71 9.81 6.56
CA SER A 322 20.01 8.38 6.39
C SER A 322 20.15 7.95 4.93
N HIS A 323 19.81 8.82 3.96
CA HIS A 323 19.90 8.47 2.55
C HIS A 323 21.36 8.24 2.12
N PRO A 324 21.69 7.17 1.37
CA PRO A 324 23.08 6.88 0.98
C PRO A 324 23.79 8.00 0.22
N SER A 325 23.05 8.87 -0.48
CA SER A 325 23.65 10.03 -1.17
C SER A 325 24.19 11.07 -0.19
N CYS A 326 23.58 11.23 0.99
CA CYS A 326 24.03 12.18 2.01
C CYS A 326 25.40 11.80 2.58
N GLN A 327 25.69 10.50 2.66
CA GLN A 327 26.99 9.98 3.13
C GLN A 327 28.10 10.12 2.07
N ARG A 328 27.75 10.20 0.77
CA ARG A 328 28.73 10.43 -0.30
C ARG A 328 29.16 11.88 -0.37
N ASP A 329 28.27 12.82 -0.12
CA ASP A 329 28.59 14.24 -0.15
C ASP A 329 29.59 14.61 0.97
N GLU A 330 29.47 14.03 2.17
CA GLU A 330 30.46 14.20 3.26
C GLU A 330 31.85 13.66 2.89
N ASN A 331 31.93 12.46 2.29
CA ASN A 331 33.20 11.88 1.88
C ASN A 331 33.84 12.62 0.68
N SER A 332 33.02 13.13 -0.25
CA SER A 332 33.52 13.97 -1.35
C SER A 332 33.99 15.35 -0.89
N ALA A 333 33.40 15.92 0.17
CA ALA A 333 33.87 17.16 0.79
C ALA A 333 35.21 16.97 1.52
N ILE A 334 35.48 15.78 2.07
CA ILE A 334 36.79 15.42 2.64
C ILE A 334 37.84 15.26 1.52
N ASP A 335 37.46 14.71 0.36
CA ASP A 335 38.32 14.65 -0.82
C ASP A 335 38.53 16.03 -1.48
N ASP A 336 37.55 16.94 -1.45
CA ASP A 336 37.69 18.31 -2.00
C ASP A 336 38.54 19.24 -1.08
N LEU A 337 38.66 18.90 0.21
CA LEU A 337 39.58 19.56 1.15
C LEU A 337 41.05 19.16 0.93
N THR A 338 41.32 18.02 0.29
CA THR A 338 42.68 17.63 -0.12
C THR A 338 43.04 18.12 -1.53
N ILE A 339 42.07 18.62 -2.31
CA ILE A 339 42.25 19.15 -3.68
C ILE A 339 41.89 20.65 -3.76
N LYS A 340 42.33 21.45 -2.78
CA LYS A 340 42.47 22.91 -2.97
C LYS A 340 43.87 23.35 -2.57
N PRO A 341 44.75 23.57 -3.56
CA PRO A 341 44.94 24.95 -3.96
C PRO A 341 45.07 25.09 -5.48
N LYS A 342 44.05 25.68 -6.11
CA LYS A 342 44.11 26.53 -7.31
C LYS A 342 42.75 26.48 -7.97
N MET A 343 41.93 27.49 -7.71
CA MET A 343 41.12 28.23 -8.68
C MET A 343 40.37 29.30 -7.88
N GLU A 344 41.11 30.32 -7.46
CA GLU A 344 40.50 31.63 -7.23
C GLU A 344 40.25 32.27 -8.58
N GLY A 345 39.03 32.77 -8.77
CA GLY A 345 38.65 33.57 -9.93
C GLY A 345 37.63 32.87 -10.82
N LEU A 346 36.35 33.14 -10.57
CA LEU A 346 35.46 33.80 -11.54
C LEU A 346 34.03 33.84 -10.98
N GLY A 347 33.59 35.06 -10.66
CA GLY A 347 32.30 35.62 -11.08
C GLY A 347 31.01 34.96 -10.59
N GLU A 348 30.32 35.70 -9.72
CA GLU A 348 28.89 35.56 -9.43
C GLU A 348 28.03 35.45 -10.70
N GLU A 349 26.99 34.64 -10.66
CA GLU A 349 25.62 35.14 -10.84
C GLU A 349 24.60 34.17 -10.22
N ARG A 350 24.03 34.59 -9.09
CA ARG A 350 22.85 33.97 -8.48
C ARG A 350 21.62 34.43 -9.23
N ARG A 351 20.82 33.50 -9.74
CA ARG A 351 19.39 33.72 -9.98
C ARG A 351 18.63 32.41 -9.83
N TYR A 352 18.30 32.06 -8.59
CA TYR A 352 17.24 31.10 -8.32
C TYR A 352 15.95 31.87 -8.06
N THR A 353 15.03 31.77 -9.01
CA THR A 353 13.65 32.22 -8.88
C THR A 353 12.96 31.46 -7.75
N LYS A 354 12.41 32.20 -6.78
CA LYS A 354 11.49 31.68 -5.77
C LYS A 354 10.21 31.15 -6.46
N PHE A 355 10.06 29.84 -6.51
CA PHE A 355 8.78 29.15 -6.35
C PHE A 355 8.87 28.48 -4.97
N GLY A 356 7.96 28.59 -4.02
CA GLY A 356 6.59 29.05 -3.92
C GLY A 356 6.09 28.30 -2.69
N GLU A 357 5.77 29.01 -1.62
CA GLU A 357 5.25 28.42 -0.37
C GLU A 357 3.83 27.92 -0.61
N ASP A 358 3.62 26.64 -0.93
CA ASP A 358 2.44 25.85 -0.53
C ASP A 358 2.53 24.38 -1.01
N ASP A 359 3.27 23.53 -0.30
CA ASP A 359 3.34 22.08 -0.60
C ASP A 359 2.39 21.27 0.31
N SER A 360 1.24 21.84 0.67
CA SER A 360 0.17 21.12 1.40
C SER A 360 -0.99 20.67 0.50
N GLU A 361 -1.01 21.11 -0.75
CA GLU A 361 -2.06 20.80 -1.73
C GLU A 361 -1.48 20.15 -2.97
N ASP A 362 -1.16 18.85 -2.90
CA ASP A 362 -1.05 18.04 -4.13
C ASP A 362 -1.30 16.54 -3.90
N ILE A 363 -2.09 16.21 -2.86
CA ILE A 363 -2.43 14.81 -2.52
C ILE A 363 -3.66 14.31 -3.31
N TYR A 364 -4.53 15.22 -3.78
CA TYR A 364 -5.68 14.91 -4.62
C TYR A 364 -5.89 16.09 -5.56
N GLY A 365 -5.38 15.97 -6.79
CA GLY A 365 -5.15 17.10 -7.68
C GLY A 365 -6.31 18.10 -7.75
N ASP A 366 -5.99 19.35 -7.45
CA ASP A 366 -6.61 20.49 -8.09
C ASP A 366 -5.50 21.32 -8.74
N LYS A 367 -5.49 21.28 -10.08
CA LYS A 367 -4.62 22.03 -10.99
C LYS A 367 -3.12 21.74 -10.91
N VAL A 368 -2.72 20.62 -11.53
CA VAL A 368 -1.49 20.64 -12.34
C VAL A 368 -1.76 21.63 -13.47
N SER A 369 -1.30 22.87 -13.32
CA SER A 369 -1.43 23.89 -14.34
C SER A 369 -0.80 23.36 -15.64
N SER A 370 -1.43 23.68 -16.76
CA SER A 370 -1.05 23.34 -18.13
C SER A 370 0.34 23.83 -18.58
N GLU A 371 1.16 24.35 -17.66
CA GLU A 371 2.51 24.84 -17.94
C GLU A 371 3.55 23.70 -17.96
N GLY A 372 3.34 22.63 -17.19
CA GLY A 372 4.25 21.46 -17.16
C GLY A 372 4.30 20.65 -18.47
N PHE A 373 3.22 20.69 -19.27
CA PHE A 373 3.17 20.02 -20.58
C PHE A 373 3.79 20.85 -21.72
N THR A 374 4.02 22.15 -21.52
CA THR A 374 4.48 23.05 -22.58
C THR A 374 6.01 23.03 -22.75
N LEU A 375 6.75 22.61 -21.72
CA LEU A 375 8.21 22.49 -21.77
C LEU A 375 8.71 21.26 -22.53
N LEU A 376 7.90 20.20 -22.69
CA LEU A 376 8.27 19.00 -23.45
C LEU A 376 8.05 19.13 -24.97
N LYS A 377 7.27 20.13 -25.44
CA LYS A 377 7.09 20.38 -26.88
C LYS A 377 8.15 21.31 -27.50
N ARG A 378 8.98 21.99 -26.71
CA ARG A 378 10.05 22.88 -27.21
C ARG A 378 11.43 22.25 -27.31
N ALA A 379 11.58 20.98 -26.91
CA ALA A 379 12.82 20.21 -27.12
C ALA A 379 12.79 19.31 -28.37
N ARG A 380 11.81 19.51 -29.27
CA ARG A 380 11.64 18.74 -30.50
C ARG A 380 11.26 19.60 -31.73
N ALA A 381 11.65 20.87 -31.74
CA ALA A 381 11.58 21.75 -32.90
C ALA A 381 12.97 22.31 -33.22
#